data_AF-D7B3I7-F1
#
_entry.id   AF-D7B3I7-F1
#
_cell.length_a   1.000
_cell.length_b   1.000
_cell.length_c   1.000
_cell.angle_alpha   90.00
_cell.angle_beta   90.00
_cell.angle_gamma   90.00
#
_symmetry.space_group_name_H-M   'P 1'
#
loop_
_entity.id
_entity.type
_entity.pdbx_description
1 polymer ?
#
loop_
_entity_poly.entity_id
_entity_poly.type
_entity_poly.pdbx_seq_one_letter_code
_entity_poly.pdbx_strand_id
1 'polypeptide(L)'
;MTGIHGRRGPFTDGDTVQLTDPKGRMHTITLREGAAFHSHKGKVDHDDLIGQPEGSVVRSNTGTAYVALRPLLIDYTLSMKRGATIVYPKDAAQVLVEADIFPGARVVEAGAGSGAMSNWLLRAVGESGMVHSYERRADFAEIARKNVERFHGGPHPAWKLTVGDLVEELDETDVDRVFLDMLAPWECLDAVADALIPGGLVCCYVATTTQLSRVVEQLREDPRFYEPRSWETMLRTWHVEGLAVRPDHRMIGHTGFLVVARRLADGAEAPERRRRPAKGAYGKDFTAAREQDRRADGAREATPAGEVRALATDAAVPEAPRGAEESGGAADASGPQTPEGAVDPQAPEDGARG
;
A
#
# COMPACT_ATOMS: atom_id res chain seq x y z
N MET A 1 10.98 -22.10 -9.67
CA MET A 1 9.73 -21.36 -9.88
C MET A 1 9.29 -20.81 -8.55
N THR A 2 9.25 -19.50 -8.39
CA THR A 2 8.54 -18.84 -7.26
C THR A 2 7.02 -18.85 -7.49
N GLY A 3 6.58 -19.72 -8.41
CA GLY A 3 5.25 -19.81 -8.96
C GLY A 3 4.29 -20.28 -7.89
N ILE A 4 3.24 -19.49 -7.71
CA ILE A 4 2.12 -19.77 -6.83
C ILE A 4 1.68 -21.23 -7.07
N HIS A 5 1.97 -22.12 -6.12
CA HIS A 5 1.72 -23.55 -6.29
C HIS A 5 0.24 -23.78 -6.59
N GLY A 6 -0.04 -24.74 -7.47
CA GLY A 6 -1.41 -25.21 -7.70
C GLY A 6 -2.37 -24.13 -8.20
N ARG A 7 -1.93 -23.17 -9.05
CA ARG A 7 -2.79 -22.10 -9.59
C ARG A 7 -3.24 -22.27 -11.05
N ARG A 8 -2.79 -23.30 -11.74
CA ARG A 8 -3.14 -23.56 -13.14
C ARG A 8 -3.41 -25.04 -13.34
N GLY A 9 -4.20 -25.33 -14.38
CA GLY A 9 -4.56 -26.70 -14.74
C GLY A 9 -5.63 -27.29 -13.81
N PRO A 10 -5.87 -28.60 -13.93
CA PRO A 10 -6.77 -29.32 -13.06
C PRO A 10 -6.35 -29.24 -11.58
N PHE A 11 -7.28 -29.50 -10.68
CA PHE A 11 -6.98 -29.58 -9.25
C PHE A 11 -6.01 -30.73 -8.95
N THR A 12 -5.06 -30.49 -8.06
CA THR A 12 -4.10 -31.49 -7.60
C THR A 12 -4.12 -31.66 -6.09
N ASP A 13 -3.53 -32.76 -5.57
CA ASP A 13 -3.29 -32.90 -4.13
C ASP A 13 -2.54 -31.68 -3.58
N GLY A 14 -3.01 -31.15 -2.45
CA GLY A 14 -2.44 -29.96 -1.81
C GLY A 14 -3.03 -28.63 -2.30
N ASP A 15 -3.82 -28.62 -3.38
CA ASP A 15 -4.49 -27.40 -3.82
C ASP A 15 -5.45 -26.87 -2.75
N THR A 16 -5.47 -25.55 -2.57
CA THR A 16 -6.52 -24.91 -1.79
C THR A 16 -7.70 -24.63 -2.70
N VAL A 17 -8.89 -25.10 -2.32
CA VAL A 17 -10.13 -24.97 -3.09
C VAL A 17 -11.21 -24.34 -2.23
N GLN A 18 -12.00 -23.47 -2.84
CA GLN A 18 -13.17 -22.84 -2.26
C GLN A 18 -14.43 -23.45 -2.87
N LEU A 19 -15.24 -24.07 -2.02
CA LEU A 19 -16.52 -24.66 -2.37
C LEU A 19 -17.65 -23.67 -2.05
N THR A 20 -18.42 -23.29 -3.07
CA THR A 20 -19.54 -22.35 -2.92
C THR A 20 -20.87 -23.08 -3.08
N ASP A 21 -21.72 -23.00 -2.06
CA ASP A 21 -23.04 -23.63 -2.06
C ASP A 21 -24.11 -22.79 -2.81
N PRO A 22 -25.34 -23.30 -3.04
CA PRO A 22 -26.38 -22.55 -3.76
C PRO A 22 -26.90 -21.30 -3.04
N LYS A 23 -26.52 -21.08 -1.78
CA LYS A 23 -26.80 -19.87 -1.01
C LYS A 23 -25.62 -18.89 -1.03
N GLY A 24 -24.58 -19.18 -1.80
CA GLY A 24 -23.36 -18.37 -1.87
C GLY A 24 -22.42 -18.54 -0.67
N ARG A 25 -22.65 -19.53 0.22
CA ARG A 25 -21.74 -19.78 1.34
C ARG A 25 -20.49 -20.47 0.85
N MET A 26 -19.35 -19.94 1.26
CA MET A 26 -18.03 -20.40 0.83
C MET A 26 -17.36 -21.22 1.93
N HIS A 27 -16.72 -22.31 1.54
CA HIS A 27 -15.89 -23.16 2.41
C HIS A 27 -14.52 -23.36 1.77
N THR A 28 -13.45 -22.98 2.47
CA THR A 28 -12.08 -23.15 1.98
C THR A 28 -11.49 -24.44 2.55
N ILE A 29 -11.06 -25.34 1.68
CA ILE A 29 -10.45 -26.64 2.01
C ILE A 29 -9.10 -26.79 1.33
N THR A 30 -8.26 -27.68 1.85
CA THR A 30 -7.03 -28.13 1.17
C THR A 30 -7.27 -29.57 0.70
N LEU A 31 -7.16 -29.81 -0.60
CA LEU A 31 -7.35 -31.13 -1.18
C LEU A 31 -6.26 -32.08 -0.70
N ARG A 32 -6.70 -33.30 -0.40
CA ARG A 32 -5.87 -34.41 0.05
C ARG A 32 -6.48 -35.70 -0.46
N GLU A 33 -5.70 -36.52 -1.14
CA GLU A 33 -6.14 -37.83 -1.65
C GLU A 33 -6.75 -38.67 -0.52
N GLY A 34 -7.91 -39.30 -0.79
CA GLY A 34 -8.66 -40.12 0.16
C GLY A 34 -9.31 -39.37 1.33
N ALA A 35 -9.14 -38.04 1.41
CA ALA A 35 -9.81 -37.22 2.42
C ALA A 35 -11.18 -36.72 1.92
N ALA A 36 -11.97 -36.16 2.84
CA ALA A 36 -13.31 -35.68 2.53
C ALA A 36 -13.68 -34.41 3.31
N PHE A 37 -14.35 -33.50 2.64
CA PHE A 37 -14.96 -32.31 3.23
C PHE A 37 -16.33 -32.64 3.81
N HIS A 38 -16.57 -32.22 5.05
CA HIS A 38 -17.82 -32.43 5.76
C HIS A 38 -18.51 -31.11 6.07
N SER A 39 -19.82 -31.06 5.81
CA SER A 39 -20.68 -29.92 6.12
C SER A 39 -22.03 -30.40 6.65
N HIS A 40 -22.87 -29.47 7.12
CA HIS A 40 -24.28 -29.76 7.44
C HIS A 40 -25.11 -30.18 6.22
N LYS A 41 -24.56 -30.08 5.00
CA LYS A 41 -25.17 -30.55 3.74
C LYS A 41 -24.50 -31.82 3.20
N GLY A 42 -23.87 -32.59 4.07
CA GLY A 42 -23.24 -33.86 3.72
C GLY A 42 -21.76 -33.74 3.38
N LYS A 43 -21.25 -34.81 2.78
CA LYS A 43 -19.84 -35.08 2.51
C LYS A 43 -19.53 -34.90 1.02
N VAL A 44 -18.38 -34.31 0.72
CA VAL A 44 -17.77 -34.27 -0.62
C VAL A 44 -16.41 -34.94 -0.52
N ASP A 45 -16.16 -35.98 -1.32
CA ASP A 45 -14.87 -36.66 -1.36
C ASP A 45 -13.87 -35.82 -2.17
N HIS A 46 -12.63 -35.65 -1.67
CA HIS A 46 -11.64 -34.83 -2.35
C HIS A 46 -11.22 -35.45 -3.70
N ASP A 47 -11.28 -36.77 -3.81
CA ASP A 47 -10.96 -37.50 -5.03
C ASP A 47 -11.95 -37.17 -6.18
N ASP A 48 -13.16 -36.70 -5.86
CA ASP A 48 -14.11 -36.20 -6.88
C ASP A 48 -13.69 -34.85 -7.48
N LEU A 49 -12.79 -34.13 -6.80
CA LEU A 49 -12.28 -32.82 -7.23
C LEU A 49 -10.89 -32.94 -7.87
N ILE A 50 -10.01 -33.79 -7.32
CA ILE A 50 -8.65 -33.98 -7.85
C ILE A 50 -8.74 -34.46 -9.31
N GLY A 51 -7.97 -33.83 -10.19
CA GLY A 51 -7.99 -34.08 -11.64
C GLY A 51 -9.08 -33.34 -12.41
N GLN A 52 -10.04 -32.69 -11.74
CA GLN A 52 -11.06 -31.88 -12.40
C GLN A 52 -10.57 -30.46 -12.70
N PRO A 53 -11.07 -29.81 -13.77
CA PRO A 53 -10.76 -28.42 -14.05
C PRO A 53 -11.36 -27.48 -13.01
N GLU A 54 -10.74 -26.32 -12.84
CA GLU A 54 -11.27 -25.24 -12.02
C GLU A 54 -12.62 -24.73 -12.57
N GLY A 55 -13.56 -24.42 -11.68
CA GLY A 55 -14.94 -24.07 -12.04
C GLY A 55 -15.87 -25.27 -12.16
N SER A 56 -15.38 -26.49 -11.87
CA SER A 56 -16.22 -27.70 -11.83
C SER A 56 -17.28 -27.64 -10.73
N VAL A 57 -18.39 -28.35 -10.94
CA VAL A 57 -19.46 -28.52 -9.96
C VAL A 57 -19.40 -29.94 -9.40
N VAL A 58 -19.20 -30.05 -8.10
CA VAL A 58 -19.24 -31.33 -7.37
C VAL A 58 -20.52 -31.43 -6.56
N ARG A 59 -21.03 -32.64 -6.32
CA ARG A 59 -22.21 -32.87 -5.49
C ARG A 59 -21.84 -33.61 -4.22
N SER A 60 -22.38 -33.18 -3.08
CA SER A 60 -22.29 -33.96 -1.86
C SER A 60 -23.11 -35.24 -1.97
N ASN A 61 -22.87 -36.18 -1.05
CA ASN A 61 -23.66 -37.41 -0.91
C ASN A 61 -25.16 -37.18 -0.64
N THR A 62 -25.58 -35.95 -0.28
CA THR A 62 -27.00 -35.57 -0.15
C THR A 62 -27.56 -34.85 -1.39
N GLY A 63 -26.76 -34.73 -2.45
CA GLY A 63 -27.13 -34.11 -3.73
C GLY A 63 -26.91 -32.60 -3.81
N THR A 64 -26.43 -31.94 -2.74
CA THR A 64 -26.12 -30.51 -2.77
C THR A 64 -24.96 -30.24 -3.72
N ALA A 65 -25.17 -29.37 -4.70
CA ALA A 65 -24.13 -28.92 -5.62
C ALA A 65 -23.23 -27.84 -4.99
N TYR A 66 -21.93 -27.92 -5.26
CA TYR A 66 -20.92 -26.95 -4.90
C TYR A 66 -20.11 -26.57 -6.14
N VAL A 67 -19.92 -25.27 -6.37
CA VAL A 67 -18.94 -24.77 -7.35
C VAL A 67 -17.57 -24.78 -6.69
N ALA A 68 -16.58 -25.41 -7.34
CA ALA A 68 -15.21 -25.49 -6.86
C ALA A 68 -14.29 -24.54 -7.65
N LEU A 69 -13.71 -23.57 -6.94
CA LEU A 69 -12.79 -22.57 -7.50
C LEU A 69 -11.52 -22.49 -6.64
N ARG A 70 -10.39 -22.08 -7.20
CA ARG A 70 -9.23 -21.72 -6.37
C ARG A 70 -9.48 -20.34 -5.78
N PRO A 71 -9.19 -20.12 -4.48
CA PRO A 71 -9.40 -18.81 -3.90
C PRO A 71 -8.48 -17.79 -4.56
N LEU A 72 -9.06 -16.66 -4.98
CA LEU A 72 -8.30 -15.49 -5.34
C LEU A 72 -7.55 -14.98 -4.10
N LEU A 73 -6.55 -14.12 -4.29
CA LEU A 73 -5.87 -13.52 -3.12
C LEU A 73 -6.84 -12.69 -2.28
N ILE A 74 -7.81 -12.03 -2.91
CA ILE A 74 -8.87 -11.33 -2.17
C ILE A 74 -9.69 -12.27 -1.28
N ASP A 75 -10.05 -13.46 -1.78
CA ASP A 75 -10.80 -14.47 -1.00
C ASP A 75 -9.95 -15.02 0.14
N TYR A 76 -8.67 -15.29 -0.15
CA TYR A 76 -7.72 -15.77 0.84
C TYR A 76 -7.50 -14.75 1.96
N THR A 77 -7.19 -13.49 1.62
CA THR A 77 -6.96 -12.41 2.58
C THR A 77 -8.15 -12.21 3.52
N LEU A 78 -9.38 -12.34 3.01
CA LEU A 78 -10.58 -12.17 3.84
C LEU A 78 -10.87 -13.37 4.75
N SER A 79 -10.45 -14.58 4.37
CA SER A 79 -10.74 -15.83 5.09
C SER A 79 -9.58 -16.42 5.90
N MET A 80 -8.36 -15.91 5.74
CA MET A 80 -7.18 -16.40 6.44
C MET A 80 -7.26 -16.17 7.97
N LYS A 81 -6.49 -16.95 8.72
CA LYS A 81 -6.39 -16.80 10.18
C LYS A 81 -5.75 -15.44 10.50
N ARG A 82 -6.42 -14.64 11.32
CA ARG A 82 -5.93 -13.30 11.70
C ARG A 82 -5.26 -13.34 13.06
N GLY A 83 -4.05 -12.80 13.14
CA GLY A 83 -3.37 -12.44 14.39
C GLY A 83 -3.60 -10.97 14.72
N ALA A 84 -3.43 -10.13 13.70
CA ALA A 84 -3.71 -8.69 13.72
C ALA A 84 -4.82 -8.32 12.72
N THR A 85 -5.35 -7.11 12.86
CA THR A 85 -6.18 -6.48 11.83
C THR A 85 -5.42 -6.44 10.50
N ILE A 86 -6.14 -6.60 9.39
CA ILE A 86 -5.55 -6.66 8.06
C ILE A 86 -5.79 -5.35 7.31
N VAL A 87 -4.86 -4.99 6.43
CA VAL A 87 -5.13 -4.05 5.35
C VAL A 87 -6.19 -4.66 4.42
N TYR A 88 -7.29 -3.96 4.22
CA TYR A 88 -8.37 -4.44 3.36
C TYR A 88 -7.98 -4.39 1.89
N PRO A 89 -8.52 -5.28 1.02
CA PRO A 89 -8.17 -5.32 -0.40
C PRO A 89 -8.29 -3.99 -1.14
N LYS A 90 -9.29 -3.16 -0.78
CA LYS A 90 -9.45 -1.82 -1.37
C LYS A 90 -8.25 -0.91 -1.09
N ASP A 91 -7.68 -1.02 0.10
CA ASP A 91 -6.55 -0.19 0.54
C ASP A 91 -5.24 -0.78 0.03
N ALA A 92 -5.09 -2.10 0.07
CA ALA A 92 -3.94 -2.79 -0.54
C ALA A 92 -3.80 -2.44 -2.02
N ALA A 93 -4.91 -2.39 -2.77
CA ALA A 93 -4.89 -1.97 -4.17
C ALA A 93 -4.39 -0.52 -4.34
N GLN A 94 -4.80 0.39 -3.45
CA GLN A 94 -4.29 1.77 -3.46
C GLN A 94 -2.80 1.81 -3.12
N VAL A 95 -2.33 1.05 -2.13
CA VAL A 95 -0.90 0.97 -1.80
C VAL A 95 -0.09 0.49 -3.00
N LEU A 96 -0.51 -0.59 -3.67
CA LEU A 96 0.22 -1.11 -4.83
C LEU A 96 0.37 -0.07 -5.96
N VAL A 97 -0.67 0.74 -6.19
CA VAL A 97 -0.68 1.77 -7.25
C VAL A 97 0.03 3.03 -6.81
N GLU A 98 -0.30 3.56 -5.64
CA GLU A 98 0.09 4.90 -5.20
C GLU A 98 1.46 4.93 -4.53
N ALA A 99 1.90 3.79 -3.99
CA ALA A 99 3.30 3.57 -3.65
C ALA A 99 4.11 3.01 -4.82
N ASP A 100 3.50 2.82 -6.01
CA ASP A 100 4.17 2.36 -7.23
C ASP A 100 5.02 1.11 -6.98
N ILE A 101 4.40 0.02 -6.52
CA ILE A 101 5.10 -1.26 -6.29
C ILE A 101 5.26 -1.96 -7.64
N PHE A 102 6.51 -2.07 -8.11
CA PHE A 102 6.82 -2.57 -9.45
C PHE A 102 7.59 -3.91 -9.42
N PRO A 103 7.56 -4.71 -10.51
CA PRO A 103 8.35 -5.94 -10.62
C PRO A 103 9.86 -5.66 -10.50
N GLY A 104 10.54 -6.36 -9.59
CA GLY A 104 11.95 -6.14 -9.28
C GLY A 104 12.20 -5.19 -8.11
N ALA A 105 11.16 -4.53 -7.57
CA ALA A 105 11.35 -3.61 -6.46
C ALA A 105 11.84 -4.32 -5.17
N ARG A 106 12.69 -3.61 -4.42
CA ARG A 106 13.07 -3.92 -3.05
C ARG A 106 12.14 -3.15 -2.11
N VAL A 107 11.26 -3.88 -1.43
CA VAL A 107 10.21 -3.32 -0.58
C VAL A 107 10.46 -3.69 0.87
N VAL A 108 10.51 -2.70 1.74
CA VAL A 108 10.46 -2.90 3.19
C VAL A 108 9.01 -2.74 3.65
N GLU A 109 8.54 -3.66 4.48
CA GLU A 109 7.25 -3.61 5.15
C GLU A 109 7.50 -3.67 6.67
N ALA A 110 6.84 -2.83 7.46
CA ALA A 110 6.86 -2.99 8.91
C ALA A 110 5.45 -2.96 9.48
N GLY A 111 5.17 -3.97 10.33
CA GLY A 111 3.82 -4.39 10.67
C GLY A 111 3.35 -5.54 9.79
N ALA A 112 4.10 -6.64 9.71
CA ALA A 112 3.69 -7.81 8.91
C ALA A 112 2.32 -8.35 9.35
N GLY A 113 2.02 -8.29 10.65
CA GLY A 113 0.70 -8.61 11.22
C GLY A 113 0.25 -10.02 10.87
N SER A 114 -0.79 -10.13 10.02
CA SER A 114 -1.30 -11.43 9.56
C SER A 114 -0.74 -11.87 8.20
N GLY A 115 0.21 -11.13 7.61
CA GLY A 115 0.78 -11.39 6.28
C GLY A 115 -0.15 -11.01 5.12
N ALA A 116 -1.18 -10.20 5.37
CA ALA A 116 -2.16 -9.81 4.33
C ALA A 116 -1.49 -9.00 3.23
N MET A 117 -0.85 -7.89 3.62
CA MET A 117 -0.20 -6.98 2.70
C MET A 117 1.06 -7.60 2.11
N SER A 118 1.83 -8.37 2.89
CA SER A 118 2.97 -9.15 2.42
C SER A 118 2.64 -10.01 1.18
N ASN A 119 1.50 -10.72 1.16
CA ASN A 119 1.08 -11.50 -0.01
C ASN A 119 0.82 -10.63 -1.27
N TRP A 120 0.29 -9.42 -1.10
CA TRP A 120 0.07 -8.47 -2.20
C TRP A 120 1.40 -7.90 -2.71
N LEU A 121 2.31 -7.55 -1.81
CA LEU A 121 3.64 -7.06 -2.15
C LEU A 121 4.44 -8.13 -2.90
N LEU A 122 4.48 -9.37 -2.39
CA LEU A 122 5.18 -10.49 -3.02
C LEU A 122 4.68 -10.77 -4.44
N ARG A 123 3.36 -10.64 -4.65
CA ARG A 123 2.79 -10.75 -5.99
C ARG A 123 3.25 -9.62 -6.92
N ALA A 124 3.33 -8.40 -6.43
CA ALA A 124 3.65 -7.23 -7.22
C ALA A 124 5.15 -7.15 -7.59
N VAL A 125 6.04 -7.46 -6.64
CA VAL A 125 7.50 -7.41 -6.87
C VAL A 125 8.00 -8.54 -7.78
N GLY A 126 7.25 -9.63 -7.93
CA GLY A 126 7.59 -10.72 -8.82
C GLY A 126 8.83 -11.52 -8.40
N GLU A 127 9.42 -12.26 -9.35
CA GLU A 127 10.50 -13.22 -9.06
C GLU A 127 11.87 -12.55 -8.83
N SER A 128 12.06 -11.32 -9.34
CA SER A 128 13.32 -10.58 -9.28
C SER A 128 13.34 -9.49 -8.20
N GLY A 129 12.23 -9.28 -7.50
CA GLY A 129 12.14 -8.32 -6.41
C GLY A 129 12.32 -8.97 -5.04
N MET A 130 12.15 -8.17 -4.00
CA MET A 130 12.30 -8.62 -2.62
C MET A 130 11.31 -7.88 -1.71
N VAL A 131 10.66 -8.60 -0.81
CA VAL A 131 9.90 -8.02 0.30
C VAL A 131 10.59 -8.41 1.60
N HIS A 132 10.94 -7.41 2.40
CA HIS A 132 11.46 -7.61 3.74
C HIS A 132 10.49 -7.05 4.76
N SER A 133 9.83 -7.96 5.47
CA SER A 133 8.84 -7.62 6.48
C SER A 133 9.45 -7.64 7.88
N TYR A 134 9.09 -6.65 8.70
CA TYR A 134 9.45 -6.56 10.11
C TYR A 134 8.20 -6.71 10.98
N GLU A 135 8.30 -7.52 12.03
CA GLU A 135 7.23 -7.72 13.01
C GLU A 135 7.82 -7.91 14.41
N ARG A 136 7.53 -6.96 15.31
CA ARG A 136 8.05 -6.97 16.68
C ARG A 136 7.55 -8.14 17.50
N ARG A 137 6.34 -8.61 17.19
CA ARG A 137 5.66 -9.65 17.95
C ARG A 137 5.86 -11.02 17.34
N ALA A 138 6.65 -11.87 18.00
CA ALA A 138 6.96 -13.22 17.53
C ALA A 138 5.71 -14.09 17.25
N ASP A 139 4.63 -13.91 18.02
CA ASP A 139 3.36 -14.61 17.80
C ASP A 139 2.67 -14.17 16.50
N PHE A 140 2.74 -12.88 16.16
CA PHE A 140 2.23 -12.34 14.90
C PHE A 140 3.12 -12.72 13.72
N ALA A 141 4.45 -12.65 13.88
CA ALA A 141 5.39 -13.08 12.85
C ALA A 141 5.16 -14.54 12.43
N GLU A 142 4.91 -15.44 13.40
CA GLU A 142 4.62 -16.83 13.10
C GLU A 142 3.27 -17.03 12.39
N ILE A 143 2.27 -16.18 12.68
CA ILE A 143 0.99 -16.19 11.95
C ILE A 143 1.20 -15.69 10.51
N ALA A 144 1.92 -14.59 10.33
CA ALA A 144 2.26 -14.06 9.01
C ALA A 144 3.00 -15.11 8.18
N ARG A 145 4.03 -15.77 8.76
CA ARG A 145 4.79 -16.85 8.11
C ARG A 145 3.87 -17.95 7.63
N LYS A 146 3.05 -18.52 8.51
CA LYS A 146 2.10 -19.58 8.17
C LYS A 146 1.13 -19.17 7.07
N ASN A 147 0.62 -17.95 7.11
CA ASN A 147 -0.34 -17.48 6.12
C ASN A 147 0.32 -17.25 4.74
N VAL A 148 1.48 -16.61 4.68
CA VAL A 148 2.21 -16.42 3.42
C VAL A 148 2.62 -17.77 2.84
N GLU A 149 3.23 -18.64 3.64
CA GLU A 149 3.64 -19.97 3.17
C GLU A 149 2.46 -20.80 2.70
N ARG A 150 1.33 -20.77 3.42
CA ARG A 150 0.12 -21.48 3.01
C ARG A 150 -0.42 -20.99 1.67
N PHE A 151 -0.36 -19.68 1.40
CA PHE A 151 -0.84 -19.12 0.14
C PHE A 151 0.07 -19.48 -1.04
N HIS A 152 1.38 -19.51 -0.81
CA HIS A 152 2.38 -19.79 -1.84
C HIS A 152 2.73 -21.27 -1.98
N GLY A 153 2.32 -22.12 -1.04
CA GLY A 153 2.62 -23.56 -1.01
C GLY A 153 3.96 -23.91 -0.36
N GLY A 154 4.57 -22.97 0.39
CA GLY A 154 5.84 -23.12 1.08
C GLY A 154 6.56 -21.77 1.26
N PRO A 155 7.80 -21.78 1.77
CA PRO A 155 8.63 -20.59 1.91
C PRO A 155 8.78 -19.84 0.57
N HIS A 156 8.58 -18.51 0.60
CA HIS A 156 8.73 -17.68 -0.58
C HIS A 156 10.16 -17.10 -0.66
N PRO A 157 10.91 -17.30 -1.75
CA PRO A 157 12.33 -16.91 -1.80
C PRO A 157 12.55 -15.39 -1.90
N ALA A 158 11.56 -14.65 -2.39
CA ALA A 158 11.57 -13.18 -2.40
C ALA A 158 11.07 -12.57 -1.08
N TRP A 159 10.95 -13.35 -0.01
CA TRP A 159 10.43 -12.87 1.28
C TRP A 159 11.41 -13.12 2.41
N LYS A 160 11.77 -12.06 3.13
CA LYS A 160 12.50 -12.12 4.41
C LYS A 160 11.56 -11.58 5.49
N LEU A 161 11.43 -12.31 6.60
CA LEU A 161 10.68 -11.88 7.77
C LEU A 161 11.63 -11.80 8.97
N THR A 162 11.86 -10.58 9.46
CA THR A 162 12.63 -10.33 10.68
C THR A 162 11.68 -10.12 11.86
N VAL A 163 11.95 -10.84 12.96
CA VAL A 163 11.22 -10.65 14.22
C VAL A 163 11.98 -9.63 15.07
N GLY A 164 11.51 -8.39 15.09
CA GLY A 164 12.19 -7.29 15.77
C GLY A 164 11.62 -5.93 15.41
N ASP A 165 12.18 -4.89 16.01
CA ASP A 165 11.81 -3.51 15.71
C ASP A 165 12.48 -3.05 14.41
N LEU A 166 11.73 -2.37 13.53
CA LEU A 166 12.27 -1.90 12.26
C LEU A 166 13.46 -0.95 12.47
N VAL A 167 13.39 -0.05 13.46
CA VAL A 167 14.42 0.96 13.68
C VAL A 167 15.73 0.32 14.14
N GLU A 168 15.64 -0.77 14.90
CA GLU A 168 16.81 -1.47 15.45
C GLU A 168 17.41 -2.46 14.44
N GLU A 169 16.59 -3.07 13.60
CA GLU A 169 16.96 -4.22 12.76
C GLU A 169 17.11 -3.89 11.27
N LEU A 170 16.77 -2.67 10.83
CA LEU A 170 16.92 -2.25 9.43
C LEU A 170 18.39 -2.02 9.09
N ASP A 171 18.96 -2.91 8.28
CA ASP A 171 20.34 -2.83 7.78
C ASP A 171 20.42 -2.67 6.26
N GLU A 172 19.30 -2.81 5.55
CA GLU A 172 19.22 -2.64 4.11
C GLU A 172 19.34 -1.17 3.67
N THR A 173 20.21 -0.94 2.68
CA THR A 173 20.24 0.29 1.86
C THR A 173 19.66 0.04 0.48
N ASP A 174 19.43 1.13 -0.24
CA ASP A 174 18.95 1.12 -1.62
C ASP A 174 17.59 0.43 -1.76
N VAL A 175 16.69 0.74 -0.82
CA VAL A 175 15.30 0.30 -0.81
C VAL A 175 14.48 1.18 -1.75
N ASP A 176 13.65 0.57 -2.59
CA ASP A 176 12.81 1.30 -3.53
C ASP A 176 11.56 1.88 -2.85
N ARG A 177 10.93 1.08 -1.99
CA ARG A 177 9.61 1.37 -1.40
C ARG A 177 9.54 0.91 0.05
N VAL A 178 8.89 1.69 0.89
CA VAL A 178 8.58 1.34 2.28
C VAL A 178 7.08 1.40 2.53
N PHE A 179 6.51 0.38 3.17
CA PHE A 179 5.15 0.36 3.66
C PHE A 179 5.12 0.21 5.19
N LEU A 180 4.44 1.12 5.89
CA LEU A 180 4.33 1.13 7.34
C LEU A 180 2.85 1.01 7.77
N ASP A 181 2.50 -0.09 8.44
CA ASP A 181 1.19 -0.32 9.07
C ASP A 181 1.38 -0.59 10.56
N MET A 182 1.49 0.51 11.33
CA MET A 182 1.78 0.45 12.76
C MET A 182 1.21 1.65 13.51
N LEU A 183 1.24 1.58 14.85
CA LEU A 183 0.67 2.63 15.70
C LEU A 183 1.43 3.97 15.61
N ALA A 184 2.74 3.91 15.39
CA ALA A 184 3.64 5.06 15.42
C ALA A 184 4.64 5.07 14.25
N PRO A 185 4.17 5.16 12.99
CA PRO A 185 5.05 5.10 11.81
C PRO A 185 6.08 6.24 11.78
N TRP A 186 5.79 7.34 12.48
CA TRP A 186 6.67 8.48 12.62
C TRP A 186 7.98 8.16 13.35
N GLU A 187 8.03 7.13 14.19
CA GLU A 187 9.25 6.70 14.89
C GLU A 187 10.27 6.04 13.94
N CYS A 188 9.83 5.63 12.74
CA CYS A 188 10.66 4.93 11.77
C CYS A 188 11.17 5.84 10.64
N LEU A 189 10.71 7.09 10.55
CA LEU A 189 10.96 7.94 9.37
C LEU A 189 12.44 8.21 9.12
N ASP A 190 13.23 8.33 10.20
CA ASP A 190 14.68 8.56 10.09
C ASP A 190 15.40 7.37 9.45
N ALA A 191 15.24 6.17 10.01
CA ALA A 191 15.78 4.93 9.46
C ALA A 191 15.28 4.66 8.02
N VAL A 192 14.01 4.96 7.74
CA VAL A 192 13.41 4.82 6.41
C VAL A 192 14.02 5.80 5.41
N ALA A 193 14.29 7.04 5.81
CA ALA A 193 14.88 8.05 4.93
C ALA A 193 16.32 7.69 4.53
N ASP A 194 17.04 7.01 5.42
CA ASP A 194 18.42 6.56 5.18
C ASP A 194 18.47 5.28 4.31
N ALA A 195 17.49 4.39 4.46
CA ALA A 195 17.39 3.17 3.66
C ALA A 195 16.89 3.40 2.23
N LEU A 196 16.01 4.40 2.03
CA LEU A 196 15.39 4.70 0.74
C LEU A 196 16.37 5.30 -0.27
N ILE A 197 16.33 4.83 -1.52
CA ILE A 197 16.98 5.53 -2.63
C ILE A 197 16.41 6.96 -2.82
N PRO A 198 17.18 7.90 -3.37
CA PRO A 198 16.62 9.13 -3.93
C PRO A 198 15.47 8.82 -4.91
N GLY A 199 14.32 9.43 -4.68
CA GLY A 199 13.11 9.17 -5.45
C GLY A 199 12.31 7.94 -5.01
N GLY A 200 12.74 7.19 -4.00
CA GLY A 200 11.97 6.12 -3.36
C GLY A 200 10.74 6.66 -2.63
N LEU A 201 9.80 5.77 -2.28
CA LEU A 201 8.51 6.17 -1.67
C LEU A 201 8.33 5.49 -0.31
N VAL A 202 7.84 6.26 0.67
CA VAL A 202 7.26 5.73 1.90
C VAL A 202 5.75 5.87 1.85
N CYS A 203 5.04 4.80 2.22
CA CYS A 203 3.60 4.74 2.33
C CYS A 203 3.20 4.33 3.76
N CYS A 204 2.51 5.21 4.47
CA CYS A 204 2.01 4.97 5.82
C CYS A 204 0.51 4.70 5.79
N TYR A 205 0.07 3.64 6.46
CA TYR A 205 -1.34 3.33 6.70
C TYR A 205 -1.67 3.61 8.18
N VAL A 206 -2.61 4.52 8.43
CA VAL A 206 -2.96 4.96 9.79
C VAL A 206 -4.47 5.04 10.00
N ALA A 207 -4.96 4.60 11.16
CA ALA A 207 -6.40 4.46 11.41
C ALA A 207 -7.09 5.73 11.94
N THR A 208 -6.34 6.71 12.44
CA THR A 208 -6.92 7.88 13.13
C THR A 208 -6.43 9.19 12.52
N THR A 209 -7.26 10.23 12.63
CA THR A 209 -6.93 11.57 12.15
C THR A 209 -5.78 12.22 12.93
N THR A 210 -5.56 11.83 14.19
CA THR A 210 -4.42 12.28 14.99
C THR A 210 -3.12 11.64 14.52
N GLN A 211 -3.13 10.35 14.20
CA GLN A 211 -1.98 9.68 13.57
C GLN A 211 -1.69 10.27 12.18
N LEU A 212 -2.74 10.49 11.38
CA LEU A 212 -2.64 11.14 10.07
C LEU A 212 -1.97 12.52 10.17
N SER A 213 -2.47 13.37 11.06
CA SER A 213 -1.89 14.69 11.29
C SER A 213 -0.41 14.60 11.65
N ARG A 214 -0.07 13.74 12.62
CA ARG A 214 1.29 13.60 13.11
C ARG A 214 2.26 13.11 12.04
N VAL A 215 1.93 12.06 11.29
CA VAL A 215 2.82 11.54 10.25
C VAL A 215 3.02 12.54 9.10
N VAL A 216 1.96 13.26 8.72
CA VAL A 216 2.04 14.29 7.68
C VAL A 216 2.92 15.46 8.10
N GLU A 217 2.79 15.95 9.33
CA GLU A 217 3.67 17.04 9.79
C GLU A 217 5.12 16.58 9.92
N GLN A 218 5.39 15.37 10.44
CA GLN A 218 6.76 14.88 10.55
C GLN A 218 7.43 14.65 9.19
N LEU A 219 6.72 14.05 8.23
CA LEU A 219 7.22 13.90 6.85
C LEU A 219 7.49 15.26 6.20
N ARG A 220 6.77 16.32 6.59
CA ARG A 220 6.97 17.67 6.05
C ARG A 220 8.11 18.41 6.73
N GLU A 221 8.38 18.11 7.99
CA GLU A 221 9.48 18.70 8.75
C GLU A 221 10.83 18.08 8.40
N ASP A 222 10.83 16.81 8.00
CA ASP A 222 12.02 16.15 7.49
C ASP A 222 12.37 16.65 6.07
N PRO A 223 13.50 17.35 5.89
CA PRO A 223 13.89 17.92 4.61
C PRO A 223 14.25 16.86 3.57
N ARG A 224 14.39 15.58 3.96
CA ARG A 224 14.65 14.47 3.05
C ARG A 224 13.40 14.05 2.29
N PHE A 225 12.19 14.47 2.68
CA PHE A 225 10.97 14.07 1.99
C PHE A 225 10.32 15.24 1.23
N TYR A 226 9.77 14.93 0.06
CA TYR A 226 8.89 15.82 -0.67
C TYR A 226 7.49 15.84 -0.03
N GLU A 227 6.69 16.86 -0.39
CA GLU A 227 5.40 17.11 0.25
C GLU A 227 4.51 15.85 0.32
N PRO A 228 4.11 15.42 1.54
CA PRO A 228 3.25 14.26 1.70
C PRO A 228 1.86 14.51 1.11
N ARG A 229 1.29 13.46 0.51
CA ARG A 229 -0.10 13.40 0.08
C ARG A 229 -0.85 12.39 0.92
N SER A 230 -2.05 12.75 1.37
CA SER A 230 -2.90 11.88 2.19
C SER A 230 -4.33 11.78 1.65
N TRP A 231 -4.94 10.60 1.73
CA TRP A 231 -6.32 10.35 1.32
C TRP A 231 -6.91 9.12 2.02
N GLU A 232 -8.20 8.90 1.84
CA GLU A 232 -8.89 7.65 2.17
C GLU A 232 -9.79 7.23 1.00
N THR A 233 -10.25 5.97 1.02
CA THR A 233 -11.18 5.46 0.00
C THR A 233 -12.43 4.85 0.65
N MET A 234 -13.59 5.19 0.10
CA MET A 234 -14.88 4.58 0.45
C MET A 234 -15.32 3.63 -0.65
N LEU A 235 -15.59 2.37 -0.31
CA LEU A 235 -16.12 1.36 -1.23
C LEU A 235 -17.55 1.02 -0.81
N ARG A 236 -18.51 1.23 -1.73
CA ARG A 236 -19.92 0.92 -1.51
C ARG A 236 -20.41 -0.07 -2.56
N THR A 237 -20.82 -1.25 -2.11
CA THR A 237 -21.38 -2.30 -2.95
C THR A 237 -22.84 -2.01 -3.31
N TRP A 238 -23.32 -2.69 -4.35
CA TRP A 238 -24.66 -2.52 -4.89
C TRP A 238 -25.39 -3.85 -4.89
N HIS A 239 -26.65 -3.81 -4.47
CA HIS A 239 -27.61 -4.87 -4.73
C HIS A 239 -28.14 -4.69 -6.15
N VAL A 240 -27.97 -5.72 -6.98
CA VAL A 240 -28.36 -5.70 -8.39
C VAL A 240 -29.14 -6.97 -8.70
N GLU A 241 -30.46 -6.94 -8.46
CA GLU A 241 -31.35 -8.07 -8.71
C GLU A 241 -32.64 -7.60 -9.40
N GLY A 242 -32.77 -7.90 -10.71
CA GLY A 242 -33.93 -7.47 -11.50
C GLY A 242 -34.12 -5.95 -11.47
N LEU A 243 -35.29 -5.49 -10.99
CA LEU A 243 -35.58 -4.06 -10.81
C LEU A 243 -35.05 -3.50 -9.48
N ALA A 244 -34.60 -4.35 -8.55
CA ALA A 244 -34.00 -3.93 -7.30
C ALA A 244 -32.51 -3.59 -7.52
N VAL A 245 -32.25 -2.42 -8.08
CA VAL A 245 -30.91 -1.87 -8.30
C VAL A 245 -30.69 -0.67 -7.40
N ARG A 246 -29.87 -0.85 -6.36
CA ARG A 246 -29.58 0.20 -5.37
C ARG A 246 -28.29 -0.09 -4.62
N PRO A 247 -27.68 0.91 -3.96
CA PRO A 247 -26.61 0.65 -3.01
C PRO A 247 -27.05 -0.30 -1.90
N ASP A 248 -26.11 -1.07 -1.37
CA ASP A 248 -26.33 -1.85 -0.16
C ASP A 248 -26.61 -0.93 1.04
N HIS A 249 -27.50 -1.40 1.94
CA HIS A 249 -27.91 -0.62 3.12
C HIS A 249 -26.80 -0.45 4.15
N ARG A 250 -25.76 -1.30 4.11
CA ARG A 250 -24.61 -1.25 5.01
C ARG A 250 -23.34 -1.24 4.19
N MET A 251 -22.38 -0.44 4.64
CA MET A 251 -21.02 -0.42 4.11
C MET A 251 -20.01 -0.29 5.25
N ILE A 252 -18.75 -0.62 4.96
CA ILE A 252 -17.65 -0.31 5.86
C ILE A 252 -17.39 1.20 5.74
N GLY A 253 -17.60 1.93 6.83
CA GLY A 253 -17.52 3.39 6.83
C GLY A 253 -16.08 3.94 6.79
N HIS A 254 -15.13 3.22 7.39
CA HIS A 254 -13.72 3.60 7.43
C HIS A 254 -12.84 2.38 7.69
N THR A 255 -11.60 2.42 7.22
CA THR A 255 -10.57 1.41 7.48
C THR A 255 -9.28 2.08 7.94
N GLY A 256 -8.79 3.04 7.16
CA GLY A 256 -7.63 3.85 7.47
C GLY A 256 -7.38 4.91 6.40
N PHE A 257 -6.47 5.81 6.70
CA PHE A 257 -5.91 6.80 5.79
C PHE A 257 -4.58 6.28 5.23
N LEU A 258 -4.30 6.65 3.99
CA LEU A 258 -3.01 6.46 3.36
C LEU A 258 -2.28 7.79 3.30
N VAL A 259 -0.97 7.76 3.55
CA VAL A 259 -0.06 8.89 3.38
C VAL A 259 1.13 8.41 2.57
N VAL A 260 1.49 9.14 1.51
CA VAL A 260 2.66 8.85 0.69
C VAL A 260 3.55 10.08 0.60
N ALA A 261 4.86 9.87 0.74
CA ALA A 261 5.88 10.87 0.50
C ALA A 261 7.06 10.27 -0.28
N ARG A 262 7.73 11.10 -1.07
CA ARG A 262 8.87 10.69 -1.90
C ARG A 262 10.16 11.19 -1.29
N ARG A 263 11.18 10.34 -1.22
CA ARG A 263 12.53 10.69 -0.80
C ARG A 263 13.15 11.64 -1.83
N LEU A 264 13.65 12.78 -1.39
CA LEU A 264 14.45 13.72 -2.18
C LEU A 264 15.88 13.18 -2.35
N ALA A 265 16.69 13.80 -3.20
CA ALA A 265 18.12 13.49 -3.26
C ALA A 265 18.87 14.15 -2.09
N ASP A 266 20.05 13.63 -1.75
CA ASP A 266 20.88 14.22 -0.71
C ASP A 266 21.32 15.65 -1.10
N GLY A 267 21.19 16.58 -0.16
CA GLY A 267 21.45 18.00 -0.38
C GLY A 267 20.43 18.72 -1.26
N ALA A 268 19.34 18.06 -1.69
CA ALA A 268 18.29 18.72 -2.46
C ALA A 268 17.38 19.57 -1.55
N GLU A 269 17.15 20.81 -1.96
CA GLU A 269 16.19 21.69 -1.30
C GLU A 269 14.89 21.74 -2.12
N ALA A 270 13.77 21.33 -1.50
CA ALA A 270 12.47 21.46 -2.13
C ALA A 270 12.02 22.93 -2.16
N PRO A 271 11.43 23.42 -3.27
CA PRO A 271 10.88 24.77 -3.31
C PRO A 271 9.83 24.99 -2.22
N GLU A 272 9.88 26.16 -1.57
CA GLU A 272 8.87 26.52 -0.56
C GLU A 272 7.46 26.56 -1.18
N ARG A 273 6.58 25.67 -0.70
CA ARG A 273 5.15 25.76 -1.01
C ARG A 273 4.51 26.89 -0.22
N ARG A 274 4.08 27.95 -0.90
CA ARG A 274 3.23 29.00 -0.31
C ARG A 274 1.91 28.40 0.17
N ARG A 275 1.67 28.46 1.48
CA ARG A 275 0.42 28.00 2.12
C ARG A 275 -0.26 29.14 2.84
N ARG A 276 -1.59 29.07 2.92
CA ARG A 276 -2.41 29.92 3.78
C ARG A 276 -3.11 29.03 4.82
N PRO A 277 -2.39 28.61 5.88
CA PRO A 277 -3.02 27.86 6.96
C PRO A 277 -4.11 28.70 7.61
N ALA A 278 -5.16 28.04 8.11
CA ALA A 278 -6.22 28.71 8.85
C ALA A 278 -5.66 29.39 10.11
N LYS A 279 -6.29 30.48 10.57
CA LYS A 279 -5.88 31.20 11.78
C LYS A 279 -5.88 30.24 12.98
N GLY A 280 -4.72 30.05 13.61
CA GLY A 280 -4.56 29.13 14.75
C GLY A 280 -4.30 27.67 14.38
N ALA A 281 -4.06 27.35 13.10
CA ALA A 281 -3.73 25.98 12.67
C ALA A 281 -2.47 25.41 13.34
N TYR A 282 -1.55 26.28 13.74
CA TYR A 282 -0.38 25.92 14.55
C TYR A 282 -0.61 26.37 15.99
N GLY A 283 -0.78 25.40 16.89
CA GLY A 283 -0.92 25.66 18.32
C GLY A 283 0.37 26.17 18.95
N LYS A 284 0.28 26.79 20.14
CA LYS A 284 1.46 27.31 20.87
C LYS A 284 2.49 26.21 21.16
N ASP A 285 2.01 25.01 21.46
CA ASP A 285 2.84 23.85 21.75
C ASP A 285 3.54 23.33 20.48
N PHE A 286 2.86 23.36 19.34
CA PHE A 286 3.45 23.04 18.03
C PHE A 286 4.53 24.05 17.66
N THR A 287 4.27 25.35 17.84
CA THR A 287 5.29 26.39 17.58
C THR A 287 6.48 26.30 18.55
N ALA A 288 6.25 25.96 19.81
CA ALA A 288 7.31 25.80 20.81
C ALA A 288 8.18 24.57 20.52
N ALA A 289 7.58 23.45 20.13
CA ALA A 289 8.31 22.27 19.66
C ALA A 289 9.15 22.60 18.42
N ARG A 290 8.58 23.31 17.43
CA ARG A 290 9.33 23.77 16.24
C ARG A 290 10.51 24.67 16.57
N GLU A 291 10.39 25.54 17.57
CA GLU A 291 11.50 26.39 18.00
C GLU A 291 12.59 25.59 18.74
N GLN A 292 12.21 24.53 19.44
CA GLN A 292 13.13 23.69 20.17
C GLN A 292 13.92 22.77 19.23
N ASP A 293 13.26 22.19 18.22
CA ASP A 293 13.90 21.32 17.23
C ASP A 293 14.87 22.11 16.33
N ARG A 294 14.49 23.31 15.85
CA ARG A 294 15.42 24.19 15.12
C ARG A 294 16.65 24.59 15.93
N ARG A 295 16.49 24.79 17.25
CA ARG A 295 17.61 25.11 18.14
C ARG A 295 18.51 23.89 18.36
N ALA A 296 17.95 22.67 18.35
CA ALA A 296 18.72 21.44 18.46
C ALA A 296 19.53 21.17 17.18
N ASP A 297 18.95 21.40 16.00
CA ASP A 297 19.64 21.21 14.71
C ASP A 297 20.72 22.27 14.46
N GLY A 298 20.43 23.55 14.76
CA GLY A 298 21.44 24.62 14.69
C GLY A 298 22.58 24.47 15.71
N ALA A 299 22.36 23.73 16.80
CA ALA A 299 23.42 23.39 17.76
C ALA A 299 24.29 22.20 17.32
N ARG A 300 23.76 21.31 16.46
CA ARG A 300 24.51 20.18 15.87
C ARG A 300 25.45 20.62 14.75
N GLU A 301 25.11 21.69 14.01
CA GLU A 301 25.99 22.29 12.98
C GLU A 301 27.16 23.11 13.56
N ALA A 302 27.11 23.50 14.83
CA ALA A 302 28.14 24.32 15.47
C ALA A 302 29.21 23.47 16.18
N THR A 303 29.99 22.69 15.42
CA THR A 303 31.29 22.17 15.91
C THR A 303 32.41 22.93 15.21
N PRO A 304 33.37 23.58 15.93
CA PRO A 304 34.33 24.46 15.27
C PRO A 304 35.36 23.64 14.48
N ALA A 305 35.43 23.86 13.17
CA ALA A 305 36.49 23.35 12.32
C ALA A 305 37.84 23.94 12.75
N GLY A 306 38.77 23.08 13.13
CA GLY A 306 40.16 23.42 13.40
C GLY A 306 40.86 23.95 12.16
N GLU A 307 41.74 24.93 12.40
CA GLU A 307 42.57 25.63 11.43
C GLU A 307 43.31 24.67 10.47
N VAL A 308 43.10 24.85 9.16
CA VAL A 308 44.06 24.38 8.15
C VAL A 308 44.47 25.56 7.28
N ARG A 309 45.77 25.85 7.37
CA ARG A 309 46.50 26.97 6.77
C ARG A 309 46.55 26.83 5.24
N ALA A 310 46.20 27.93 4.56
CA ALA A 310 46.19 28.05 3.11
C ALA A 310 47.58 27.84 2.48
N LEU A 311 47.62 27.06 1.40
CA LEU A 311 48.70 27.04 0.41
C LEU A 311 48.09 27.47 -0.93
N ALA A 312 48.50 28.64 -1.39
CA ALA A 312 48.14 29.22 -2.66
C ALA A 312 48.68 28.40 -3.83
N THR A 313 47.89 28.23 -4.88
CA THR A 313 48.40 28.02 -6.23
C THR A 313 47.60 28.87 -7.22
N ASP A 314 48.36 29.69 -7.92
CA ASP A 314 48.00 30.58 -9.01
C ASP A 314 47.95 29.74 -10.29
N ALA A 315 46.85 29.78 -11.04
CA ALA A 315 46.82 29.26 -12.42
C ALA A 315 45.74 29.97 -13.24
N ALA A 316 46.22 30.73 -14.21
CA ALA A 316 45.49 31.57 -15.14
C ALA A 316 44.53 30.79 -16.06
N VAL A 317 43.41 31.42 -16.40
CA VAL A 317 42.49 31.04 -17.48
C VAL A 317 42.67 32.04 -18.62
N PRO A 318 42.86 31.64 -19.90
CA PRO A 318 42.75 32.55 -21.02
C PRO A 318 41.31 32.56 -21.59
N GLU A 319 40.77 33.75 -21.77
CA GLU A 319 39.57 34.01 -22.58
C GLU A 319 39.87 33.89 -24.09
N ALA A 320 38.86 33.47 -24.86
CA ALA A 320 38.74 33.71 -26.30
C ALA A 320 37.25 33.80 -26.71
N PRO A 321 36.89 34.46 -27.83
CA PRO A 321 35.84 35.49 -27.85
C PRO A 321 34.50 35.13 -28.53
N ARG A 322 33.60 36.12 -28.48
CA ARG A 322 32.21 36.22 -28.97
C ARG A 322 32.02 36.13 -30.50
N GLY A 323 30.82 35.71 -30.91
CA GLY A 323 30.10 36.07 -32.16
C GLY A 323 28.62 35.65 -32.05
N ALA A 324 27.66 36.60 -31.90
CA ALA A 324 26.81 37.23 -32.95
C ALA A 324 25.86 36.22 -33.65
N GLU A 325 24.60 36.12 -33.22
CA GLU A 325 23.38 36.76 -33.81
C GLU A 325 22.98 36.24 -35.20
N GLU A 326 21.83 35.55 -35.32
CA GLU A 326 20.59 36.10 -35.90
C GLU A 326 19.46 35.06 -36.11
N SER A 327 18.27 35.46 -35.66
CA SER A 327 16.96 35.37 -36.33
C SER A 327 16.18 34.05 -36.51
N GLY A 328 14.90 34.10 -36.12
CA GLY A 328 13.79 33.73 -37.01
C GLY A 328 12.87 32.59 -36.56
N GLY A 329 11.60 32.92 -36.26
CA GLY A 329 10.49 31.97 -36.40
C GLY A 329 9.40 32.04 -35.34
N ALA A 330 8.37 32.86 -35.60
CA ALA A 330 7.12 32.92 -34.86
C ALA A 330 6.06 31.93 -35.43
N ALA A 331 5.16 31.46 -34.56
CA ALA A 331 3.76 31.01 -34.79
C ALA A 331 3.38 30.06 -33.65
N ASP A 332 2.17 29.93 -33.11
CA ASP A 332 0.88 30.62 -33.14
C ASP A 332 0.03 29.80 -32.14
N ALA A 333 -0.79 30.43 -31.29
CA ALA A 333 -1.80 29.71 -30.49
C ALA A 333 -2.85 30.68 -29.95
N SER A 334 -3.78 31.03 -30.84
CA SER A 334 -5.09 31.58 -30.52
C SER A 334 -5.93 30.61 -29.67
N GLY A 335 -6.51 31.10 -28.57
CA GLY A 335 -7.63 30.44 -27.88
C GLY A 335 -8.98 30.66 -28.59
N PRO A 336 -10.02 29.95 -28.16
CA PRO A 336 -11.27 30.63 -27.76
C PRO A 336 -11.83 30.02 -26.45
N GLN A 337 -12.19 30.85 -25.46
CA GLN A 337 -13.50 31.48 -25.23
C GLN A 337 -14.68 30.51 -25.03
N THR A 338 -15.22 30.57 -23.81
CA THR A 338 -16.51 30.09 -23.31
C THR A 338 -17.71 30.64 -24.09
N PRO A 339 -18.87 29.96 -23.97
CA PRO A 339 -20.13 30.68 -23.89
C PRO A 339 -20.91 30.34 -22.61
N GLU A 340 -21.47 31.40 -22.01
CA GLU A 340 -22.53 31.38 -21.01
C GLU A 340 -23.88 30.97 -21.63
N GLY A 341 -24.75 30.40 -20.80
CA GLY A 341 -26.16 30.82 -20.77
C GLY A 341 -27.23 29.79 -21.12
N ALA A 342 -28.25 29.77 -20.26
CA ALA A 342 -29.61 29.25 -20.40
C ALA A 342 -29.84 27.76 -20.08
N VAL A 343 -30.91 27.32 -19.40
CA VAL A 343 -32.08 27.92 -18.72
C VAL A 343 -32.68 26.79 -17.87
N ASP A 344 -33.22 27.13 -16.70
CA ASP A 344 -33.99 26.27 -15.78
C ASP A 344 -35.39 25.92 -16.34
N PRO A 345 -35.93 24.72 -16.08
CA PRO A 345 -37.37 24.64 -15.84
C PRO A 345 -37.75 23.80 -14.60
N GLN A 346 -38.27 24.52 -13.61
CA GLN A 346 -39.56 24.30 -12.93
C GLN A 346 -40.01 22.87 -12.58
N ALA A 347 -40.09 22.64 -11.27
CA ALA A 347 -40.92 21.63 -10.62
C ALA A 347 -42.43 21.92 -10.77
N PRO A 348 -43.29 20.89 -10.72
CA PRO A 348 -44.68 21.06 -10.32
C PRO A 348 -44.90 20.65 -8.85
N GLU A 349 -45.46 21.58 -8.08
CA GLU A 349 -46.26 21.32 -6.88
C GLU A 349 -47.72 21.02 -7.25
N ASP A 350 -48.47 20.58 -6.24
CA ASP A 350 -49.89 20.22 -6.17
C ASP A 350 -50.26 18.80 -6.65
N GLY A 351 -51.04 18.03 -5.91
CA GLY A 351 -51.86 18.33 -4.75
C GLY A 351 -52.77 17.14 -4.44
N ALA A 352 -53.38 17.19 -3.27
CA ALA A 352 -54.09 16.13 -2.59
C ALA A 352 -55.36 15.55 -3.28
N ARG A 353 -55.76 14.38 -2.73
CA ARG A 353 -57.11 13.78 -2.63
C ARG A 353 -57.49 12.72 -3.68
N GLY A 354 -57.75 11.53 -3.17
CA GLY A 354 -58.30 10.35 -3.84
C GLY A 354 -58.06 9.11 -2.99
#